data_AF-A0A6J6X9U1-F1
#
_entry.id   AF-A0A6J6X9U1-F1
#
_cell.length_a   1.000
_cell.length_b   1.000
_cell.length_c   1.000
_cell.angle_alpha   90.00
_cell.angle_beta   90.00
_cell.angle_gamma   90.00
#
_symmetry.space_group_name_H-M   'P 1'
#
loop_
_entity.id
_entity.type
_entity.pdbx_description
1 polymer ?
#
loop_
_entity_poly.entity_id
_entity_poly.type
_entity_poly.pdbx_seq_one_letter_code
_entity_poly.pdbx_strand_id
1 'polypeptide(L)' 'MIDEAAWTRTVDLSQNAKNLEGGTVLTKAPDAAAHTNDIVTAALALLTEKGIDINGAAFAPLTVTLTEGGN' A
#
# COMPACT_ATOMS: atom_id res chain seq x y z
N MET A 1 5.06 -4.24 -1.89
CA MET A 1 5.79 -3.63 -3.02
C MET A 1 4.77 -3.05 -3.97
N ILE A 2 5.14 -2.01 -4.72
CA ILE A 2 4.24 -1.44 -5.73
C ILE A 2 3.84 -2.54 -6.73
N ASP A 3 2.54 -2.64 -6.97
CA ASP A 3 1.98 -3.47 -8.03
C ASP A 3 2.07 -2.72 -9.37
N GLU A 4 2.84 -3.26 -10.30
CA GLU A 4 3.15 -2.61 -11.57
C GLU A 4 1.91 -2.40 -12.44
N ALA A 5 0.97 -3.34 -12.43
CA ALA A 5 -0.24 -3.24 -13.23
C ALA A 5 -1.18 -2.15 -12.67
N ALA A 6 -1.32 -2.08 -11.34
CA ALA A 6 -2.08 -1.04 -10.67
C ALA A 6 -1.44 0.34 -10.85
N TRP A 7 -0.11 0.44 -10.76
CA TRP A 7 0.64 1.67 -11.01
C TRP A 7 0.41 2.17 -12.44
N THR A 8 0.70 1.33 -13.44
CA THR A 8 0.53 1.66 -14.86
C THR A 8 -0.89 2.13 -15.16
N ARG A 9 -1.90 1.40 -14.67
CA ARG A 9 -3.31 1.77 -14.83
C ARG A 9 -3.63 3.13 -14.21
N THR A 10 -3.09 3.42 -13.02
CA THR A 10 -3.35 4.67 -12.31
C THR A 10 -2.73 5.85 -13.04
N VAL A 11 -1.49 5.70 -13.52
CA VAL A 11 -0.77 6.73 -14.28
C VAL A 11 -1.46 7.04 -15.61
N ASP A 12 -1.92 6.01 -16.31
CA ASP A 12 -2.69 6.15 -17.55
C ASP A 12 -4.01 6.91 -17.32
N LEU A 13 -4.84 6.43 -16.40
CA LEU A 13 -6.13 7.07 -16.09
C LEU A 13 -5.95 8.51 -15.64
N SER A 14 -4.95 8.80 -14.80
CA SER A 14 -4.73 10.15 -14.28
C SER A 14 -4.30 11.14 -15.36
N GLN A 15 -3.64 10.67 -16.41
CA GLN A 15 -3.21 11.52 -17.54
C GLN A 15 -4.26 11.64 -18.64
N ASN A 16 -5.16 10.66 -18.77
CA ASN A 16 -6.07 10.58 -19.92
C ASN A 16 -7.54 10.84 -19.57
N ALA A 17 -8.00 10.50 -18.36
CA ALA A 17 -9.39 10.70 -17.96
C ALA A 17 -9.69 12.19 -17.80
N LYS A 18 -10.73 12.65 -18.50
CA LYS A 18 -11.14 14.06 -18.54
C LYS A 18 -12.24 14.33 -17.53
N ASN A 19 -12.14 15.44 -16.79
CA ASN A 19 -13.26 15.97 -16.01
C ASN A 19 -14.29 16.67 -16.92
N LEU A 20 -15.37 17.21 -16.33
CA LEU A 20 -16.43 17.91 -17.08
C LEU A 20 -15.92 19.15 -17.86
N GLU A 21 -14.78 19.70 -17.47
CA GLU A 21 -14.14 20.88 -18.05
C GLU A 21 -13.02 20.51 -19.04
N GLY A 22 -12.77 19.23 -19.29
CA GLY A 22 -11.71 18.74 -20.19
C GLY A 22 -10.30 18.68 -19.58
N GLY A 23 -10.15 18.95 -18.28
CA GLY A 23 -8.90 18.80 -17.54
C GLY A 23 -8.60 17.35 -17.13
N THR A 24 -7.34 17.05 -16.85
CA THR A 24 -6.87 15.75 -16.30
C THR A 24 -6.28 15.93 -14.91
N VAL A 25 -6.15 14.84 -14.15
CA VAL A 25 -5.55 14.86 -12.81
C VAL A 25 -4.05 15.16 -12.88
N LEU A 26 -3.37 14.48 -13.80
CA LEU A 26 -1.96 14.72 -14.11
C LEU A 26 -1.85 15.43 -15.45
N THR A 27 -1.04 16.48 -15.47
CA THR A 27 -0.68 17.23 -16.69
C THR A 27 0.70 16.85 -17.25
N LYS A 28 1.45 16.04 -16.50
CA LYS A 28 2.73 15.45 -16.88
C LYS A 28 2.84 14.04 -16.32
N ALA A 29 3.74 13.23 -16.90
CA ALA A 29 4.10 11.96 -16.33
C ALA A 29 4.65 12.13 -14.90
N PRO A 30 4.40 11.16 -13.99
CA PRO A 30 5.07 11.14 -12.70
C PRO A 30 6.58 11.09 -12.88
N ASP A 31 7.31 11.75 -11.98
CA ASP A 31 8.77 11.68 -11.97
C ASP A 31 9.19 10.23 -11.62
N ALA A 32 10.29 9.74 -12.21
CA ALA A 32 10.71 8.34 -12.05
C ALA A 32 10.90 7.92 -10.58
N ALA A 33 11.34 8.85 -9.73
CA ALA A 33 11.51 8.64 -8.30
C ALA A 33 10.17 8.41 -7.54
N ALA A 34 9.02 8.67 -8.16
CA ALA A 34 7.71 8.37 -7.58
C ALA A 34 7.40 6.87 -7.57
N HIS A 35 8.03 6.08 -8.44
CA HIS A 35 7.90 4.62 -8.47
C HIS A 35 9.11 3.96 -7.78
N THR A 36 9.13 4.01 -6.44
CA THR A 36 10.22 3.42 -5.64
C THR A 36 9.67 2.58 -4.49
N ASN A 37 10.40 1.52 -4.16
CA ASN A 37 10.19 0.71 -2.96
C ASN A 37 11.35 0.83 -1.97
N ASP A 38 12.29 1.77 -2.17
CA ASP A 38 13.57 1.80 -1.43
C ASP A 38 13.36 1.93 0.08
N ILE A 39 12.50 2.86 0.50
CA ILE A 39 12.22 3.12 1.92
C ILE A 39 11.51 1.93 2.56
N VAL A 40 10.51 1.37 1.89
CA VAL A 40 9.76 0.21 2.40
C VAL A 40 10.69 -0.99 2.50
N THR A 41 11.52 -1.25 1.51
CA THR A 41 12.47 -2.36 1.49
C THR A 41 13.48 -2.23 2.62
N ALA A 42 14.06 -1.03 2.81
CA ALA A 42 14.98 -0.75 3.91
C ALA A 42 14.31 -0.94 5.29
N ALA A 43 13.07 -0.48 5.45
CA ALA A 43 12.32 -0.66 6.69
C ALA A 43 12.06 -2.14 6.99
N LEU A 44 11.62 -2.93 6.00
CA LEU A 44 11.39 -4.36 6.17
C LEU A 44 12.66 -5.12 6.52
N ALA A 45 13.79 -4.77 5.90
CA ALA A 45 15.10 -5.34 6.22
C ALA A 45 15.50 -5.04 7.67
N LEU A 46 15.34 -3.79 8.11
CA LEU A 46 15.64 -3.38 9.49
C LEU A 46 14.77 -4.11 10.52
N LEU A 47 13.47 -4.29 10.24
CA LEU A 47 12.57 -5.02 11.13
C LEU A 47 12.95 -6.51 11.22
N THR A 48 13.31 -7.11 10.09
CA THR A 48 13.77 -8.50 10.02
C THR A 48 15.08 -8.69 10.80
N GLU A 49 16.03 -7.76 10.67
CA GLU A 49 17.29 -7.75 11.44
C GLU A 49 17.04 -7.67 12.95
N LYS A 50 16.01 -6.92 13.36
CA LYS A 50 15.57 -6.82 14.77
C LYS A 50 14.78 -8.04 15.25
N GLY A 51 14.54 -9.04 14.40
CA GLY A 51 13.74 -10.22 14.73
C GLY A 51 12.25 -9.93 14.91
N ILE A 52 11.75 -8.83 14.36
CA ILE A 52 10.32 -8.47 14.42
C ILE A 52 9.56 -9.29 13.38
N ASP A 53 8.47 -9.92 13.80
CA ASP A 53 7.56 -10.63 12.89
C ASP A 53 6.70 -9.64 12.09
N ILE A 54 7.05 -9.46 10.83
CA ILE A 54 6.37 -8.59 9.88
C ILE A 54 5.26 -9.30 9.08
N ASN A 55 5.14 -10.62 9.21
CA ASN A 55 4.20 -11.44 8.44
C ASN A 55 3.07 -12.03 9.31
N GLY A 56 3.10 -11.78 10.63
CA GLY A 56 2.10 -12.30 11.56
C GLY A 56 2.22 -13.81 11.78
N ALA A 57 3.38 -14.41 11.53
CA ALA A 57 3.63 -15.83 11.80
C ALA A 57 3.44 -16.19 13.30
N ALA A 58 3.66 -15.24 14.21
CA ALA A 58 3.48 -15.39 15.64
C ALA A 58 2.09 -14.91 16.12
N PHE A 59 1.20 -14.49 15.21
CA PHE A 59 -0.15 -14.08 15.59
C PHE A 59 -0.94 -15.28 16.11
N ALA A 60 -1.39 -15.19 17.36
CA ALA A 60 -2.30 -16.15 17.98
C ALA A 60 -3.64 -15.45 18.27
N PRO A 61 -4.74 -15.81 17.59
CA PRO A 61 -6.04 -15.21 17.88
C PRO A 61 -6.52 -15.62 19.28
N LEU A 62 -7.04 -14.66 20.04
CA LEU A 62 -7.71 -14.96 21.30
C LEU A 62 -9.15 -15.39 21.01
N THR A 63 -9.54 -16.57 21.49
CA THR A 63 -10.95 -16.99 21.48
C THR A 63 -11.64 -16.33 22.67
N VAL A 64 -12.66 -15.50 22.38
CA VAL A 64 -13.51 -14.87 23.40
C VAL A 64 -14.90 -15.49 23.30
N THR A 65 -15.40 -16.02 24.42
CA THR A 65 -16.78 -16.46 24.53
C THR A 65 -17.63 -15.26 24.94
N LEU A 66 -18.50 -14.79 24.04
CA LEU A 66 -19.46 -13.74 24.36
C LEU A 66 -20.62 -14.33 25.15
N THR A 67 -20.84 -13.85 26.36
CA THR A 67 -22.01 -14.16 27.19
C THR A 67 -23.10 -13.12 26.92
N GLU A 68 -24.37 -13.54 26.98
CA GLU A 68 -25.50 -12.60 26.92
C GLU A 68 -25.38 -11.61 28.09
N GLY A 69 -25.33 -10.30 27.78
CA GLY A 69 -25.15 -9.25 28.78
C GLY A 69 -23.71 -8.78 29.03
N GLY A 70 -22.68 -9.43 28.47
CA GLY A 70 -21.30 -8.90 28.43
C GLY A 70 -20.49 -9.01 29.73
N ASN A 71 -20.65 -10.10 30.50
CA ASN A 71 -19.77 -10.43 31.63
C ASN A 71 -18.71 -11.47 31.26
#